data_AF-A0A3A5ANJ5-F1
#
_entry.id   AF-A0A3A5ANJ5-F1
#
_cell.length_a   1.000
_cell.length_b   1.000
_cell.length_c   1.000
_cell.angle_alpha   90.00
_cell.angle_beta   90.00
_cell.angle_gamma   90.00
#
_symmetry.space_group_name_H-M   'P 1'
#
loop_
_entity.id
_entity.type
_entity.pdbx_description
1 polymer ?
#
loop_
_entity_poly.entity_id
_entity_poly.type
_entity_poly.pdbx_seq_one_letter_code
_entity_poly.pdbx_strand_id
1 'polypeptide(L)'
;MEKLGPIPNLEQIKQRIRDNVCPYCGSEDREYNEVEIDAKEARQITSCGKCGNHWTDVYIFYKVILSDAPEGQEFRVRMTESDPANLYSER
;
A
#
# COMPACT_ATOMS: atom_id res chain seq x y z
N MET A 1 24.58 18.23 9.45
CA MET A 1 24.09 16.90 9.87
C MET A 1 22.76 17.11 10.57
N GLU A 2 21.65 16.93 9.86
CA GLU A 2 20.34 17.00 10.49
C GLU A 2 20.18 15.82 11.45
N LYS A 3 19.73 16.13 12.67
CA LYS A 3 19.52 15.13 13.72
C LYS A 3 18.38 14.23 13.27
N LEU A 4 18.68 12.98 12.91
CA LEU A 4 17.67 11.93 12.85
C LEU A 4 16.99 11.91 14.22
N GLY A 5 15.71 12.24 14.25
CA GLY A 5 14.89 12.16 15.46
C GLY A 5 14.89 10.73 16.03
N PRO A 6 14.35 10.53 17.24
CA PRO A 6 14.24 9.19 17.80
C PRO A 6 13.53 8.26 16.80
N ILE A 7 14.07 7.06 16.61
CA ILE A 7 13.45 6.04 15.78
C ILE A 7 12.05 5.78 16.36
N PRO A 8 10.97 5.96 15.59
CA PRO A 8 9.62 5.76 16.08
C PRO A 8 9.39 4.29 16.44
N ASN A 9 8.59 4.04 17.46
CA ASN A 9 8.15 2.69 17.77
C ASN A 9 7.07 2.21 16.78
N LEU A 10 6.73 0.92 16.84
CA LEU A 10 5.79 0.30 15.91
C LEU A 10 4.39 0.96 15.93
N GLU A 11 3.88 1.36 17.10
CA GLU A 11 2.57 2.00 17.20
C GLU A 11 2.57 3.40 16.58
N GLN A 12 3.67 4.15 16.76
CA GLN A 12 3.87 5.44 16.08
C GLN A 12 3.96 5.29 14.57
N ILE A 13 4.67 4.26 14.09
CA ILE A 13 4.76 3.95 12.64
C ILE A 13 3.37 3.65 12.08
N LYS A 14 2.60 2.76 12.72
CA LYS A 14 1.24 2.41 12.28
C LYS A 14 0.32 3.61 12.25
N GLN A 15 0.37 4.45 13.28
CA GLN A 15 -0.47 5.65 13.33
C GLN A 15 -0.11 6.62 12.20
N ARG A 16 1.17 6.85 11.95
CA ARG A 16 1.63 7.72 10.85
C ARG A 16 1.23 7.22 9.46
N ILE A 17 1.25 5.91 9.24
CA ILE A 17 0.74 5.30 8.00
C ILE A 17 -0.76 5.59 7.85
N ARG A 18 -1.56 5.47 8.93
CA ARG A 18 -2.99 5.82 8.91
C ARG A 18 -3.23 7.31 8.64
N ASP A 19 -2.38 8.16 9.20
CA ASP A 19 -2.42 9.61 9.00
C ASP A 19 -1.86 10.04 7.63
N ASN A 20 -1.45 9.07 6.79
CA ASN A 20 -0.89 9.26 5.46
C ASN A 20 0.39 10.12 5.42
N VAL A 21 1.19 10.11 6.50
CA VAL A 21 2.47 10.83 6.62
C VAL A 21 3.66 9.87 6.64
N CYS A 22 4.88 10.40 6.52
CA CYS A 22 6.10 9.61 6.57
C CYS A 22 6.17 8.78 7.88
N PRO A 23 6.30 7.45 7.81
CA PRO A 23 6.30 6.60 9.00
C PRO A 23 7.49 6.90 9.92
N TYR A 24 8.61 7.35 9.36
CA TYR A 24 9.86 7.56 10.08
C TYR A 24 9.94 8.91 10.79
N CYS A 25 9.54 10.00 10.12
CA CYS A 25 9.69 11.35 10.67
C CYS A 25 8.36 12.12 10.88
N GLY A 26 7.23 11.59 10.41
CA GLY A 26 5.92 12.24 10.49
C GLY A 26 5.73 13.42 9.54
N SER A 27 6.62 13.61 8.56
CA SER A 27 6.48 14.65 7.54
C SER A 27 5.40 14.29 6.51
N GLU A 28 4.70 15.30 6.01
CA GLU A 28 3.79 15.18 4.86
C GLU A 28 4.54 15.18 3.52
N ASP A 29 5.84 15.53 3.52
CA ASP A 29 6.71 15.60 2.36
C ASP A 29 7.07 14.21 1.83
N ARG A 30 6.11 13.59 1.15
CA ARG A 30 6.18 12.26 0.55
C ARG A 30 6.28 12.38 -0.96
N GLU A 31 7.19 11.60 -1.51
CA GLU A 31 7.37 11.44 -2.95
C GLU A 31 6.90 10.03 -3.34
N TYR A 32 6.03 9.97 -4.32
CA TYR A 32 5.46 8.73 -4.83
C TYR A 32 6.11 8.39 -6.16
N ASN A 33 6.80 7.24 -6.22
CA ASN A 33 7.44 6.76 -7.44
C ASN A 33 6.52 5.76 -8.17
N GLU A 34 7.13 4.95 -9.04
CA GLU A 34 6.47 3.92 -9.84
C GLU A 34 5.59 2.99 -9.00
N VAL A 35 4.44 2.65 -9.58
CA VAL A 35 3.50 1.66 -9.03
C VAL A 35 3.57 0.42 -9.91
N GLU A 36 3.99 -0.69 -9.32
CA GLU A 36 3.93 -2.01 -9.94
C GLU A 36 2.59 -2.65 -9.54
N ILE A 37 1.80 -3.07 -10.54
CA ILE A 37 0.53 -3.76 -10.31
C ILE A 37 0.68 -5.18 -10.82
N ASP A 38 0.65 -6.14 -9.90
CA ASP A 38 0.37 -7.54 -10.20
C ASP A 38 -1.11 -7.79 -9.89
N ALA A 39 -1.77 -8.71 -10.58
CA ALA A 39 -3.22 -8.90 -10.59
C ALA A 39 -3.91 -8.84 -9.19
N LYS A 40 -3.18 -9.16 -8.12
CA LYS A 40 -3.67 -9.24 -6.74
C LYS A 40 -3.20 -8.10 -5.83
N GLU A 41 -2.13 -7.39 -6.18
CA GLU A 41 -1.50 -6.37 -5.35
C GLU A 41 -0.87 -5.24 -6.16
N ALA A 42 -0.93 -4.03 -5.62
CA ALA A 42 -0.15 -2.91 -6.13
C ALA A 42 0.95 -2.57 -5.12
N ARG A 43 2.18 -2.46 -5.59
CA ARG A 43 3.35 -2.06 -4.80
C ARG A 43 3.80 -0.68 -5.26
N GLN A 44 3.93 0.26 -4.34
CA GLN A 44 4.38 1.61 -4.62
C GLN A 44 5.64 1.91 -3.83
N ILE A 45 6.69 2.33 -4.52
CA ILE A 45 7.93 2.80 -3.88
C ILE A 45 7.72 4.25 -3.46
N THR A 46 7.89 4.53 -2.16
CA THR A 46 7.66 5.85 -1.56
C THR A 46 8.92 6.32 -0.85
N SER A 47 9.27 7.60 -1.00
CA SER A 47 10.35 8.27 -0.28
C SER A 47 9.83 9.48 0.50
N CYS A 48 10.61 9.95 1.47
CA CYS A 48 10.34 11.21 2.18
C CYS A 48 11.42 12.23 1.84
N GLY A 49 11.05 13.36 1.25
CA GLY A 49 11.97 14.44 0.91
C GLY A 49 12.67 15.05 2.14
N LYS A 50 11.99 15.05 3.29
CA LYS A 50 12.53 15.60 4.55
C LYS A 50 13.58 14.72 5.22
N CYS A 51 13.38 13.40 5.29
CA CYS A 51 14.28 12.51 6.04
C CYS A 51 15.04 11.51 5.17
N GLY A 52 14.77 11.47 3.86
CA GLY A 52 15.43 10.59 2.89
C GLY A 52 15.16 9.10 3.09
N ASN A 53 14.25 8.72 3.98
CA ASN A 53 13.89 7.31 4.16
C ASN A 53 12.95 6.84 3.05
N HIS A 54 13.05 5.56 2.72
CA HIS A 54 12.30 4.89 1.67
C HIS A 54 11.51 3.73 2.27
N TRP A 55 10.30 3.50 1.74
CA TRP A 55 9.46 2.35 2.09
C TRP A 55 8.60 1.94 0.89
N THR A 56 7.95 0.79 1.01
CA THR A 56 7.03 0.28 -0.02
C THR A 56 5.63 0.20 0.57
N ASP A 57 4.70 0.95 -0.01
CA ASP A 57 3.29 0.80 0.28
C ASP A 57 2.74 -0.39 -0.53
N VAL A 58 2.10 -1.35 0.14
CA VAL A 58 1.50 -2.53 -0.51
C VAL A 58 -0.01 -2.46 -0.36
N TYR A 59 -0.70 -2.38 -1.49
CA TYR A 59 -2.15 -2.33 -1.57
C TYR A 59 -2.67 -3.69 -2.02
N ILE A 60 -3.59 -4.25 -1.26
CA ILE A 60 -4.26 -5.51 -1.60
C ILE A 60 -5.59 -5.18 -2.27
N PHE A 61 -5.90 -5.89 -3.35
CA PHE A 61 -7.20 -5.78 -4.00
C PHE A 61 -8.34 -6.09 -3.01
N TYR A 62 -9.23 -5.11 -2.78
CA TYR A 62 -10.32 -5.25 -1.80
C TYR A 62 -11.68 -5.61 -2.43
N LYS A 63 -12.15 -4.83 -3.43
CA LYS A 63 -13.45 -5.06 -4.10
C LYS A 63 -13.54 -4.39 -5.49
N VAL A 64 -14.41 -4.92 -6.36
CA VAL A 64 -14.91 -4.23 -7.57
C VAL A 64 -16.25 -3.58 -7.24
N ILE A 65 -16.49 -2.36 -7.73
CA ILE A 65 -17.80 -1.71 -7.72
C ILE A 65 -18.19 -1.44 -9.17
N LEU A 66 -19.35 -1.94 -9.60
CA LEU A 66 -19.93 -1.58 -10.89
C LEU A 66 -20.80 -0.33 -10.68
N SER A 67 -20.34 0.83 -11.15
CA SER A 67 -21.06 2.10 -10.99
C SER A 67 -22.40 2.13 -11.72
N ASP A 68 -22.53 1.34 -12.78
CA ASP A 68 -23.68 1.36 -13.68
C ASP A 68 -24.62 0.16 -13.44
N ALA A 69 -24.32 -0.66 -12.43
CA ALA A 69 -25.25 -1.67 -11.95
C ALA A 69 -26.41 -1.01 -11.20
N PRO A 70 -27.63 -1.58 -11.25
CA PRO A 70 -28.76 -1.07 -10.47
C PRO A 70 -28.36 -0.90 -8.99
N GLU A 71 -28.75 0.22 -8.38
CA GLU A 71 -28.41 0.54 -6.99
C GLU A 71 -28.69 -0.65 -6.06
N GLY A 72 -27.68 -1.06 -5.29
CA GLY A 72 -27.79 -2.12 -4.28
C GLY A 72 -27.23 -3.49 -4.65
N GLN A 73 -26.64 -3.69 -5.83
CA GLN A 73 -25.89 -4.92 -6.13
C GLN A 73 -24.39 -4.76 -5.86
N GLU A 74 -23.94 -5.27 -4.71
CA GLU A 74 -22.52 -5.48 -4.43
C GLU A 74 -22.04 -6.82 -5.04
N PHE A 75 -20.98 -6.78 -5.84
CA PHE A 75 -20.36 -8.00 -6.37
C PHE A 75 -19.01 -8.22 -5.70
N ARG A 76 -18.91 -9.28 -4.91
CA ARG A 76 -17.63 -9.74 -4.41
C ARG A 76 -17.01 -10.67 -5.44
N VAL A 77 -15.98 -10.20 -6.14
CA VAL A 77 -15.17 -11.08 -6.99
C VAL A 77 -14.46 -12.07 -6.06
N ARG A 78 -14.88 -13.34 -6.08
CA ARG A 78 -14.13 -14.42 -5.44
C ARG A 78 -12.99 -14.76 -6.39
N MET A 79 -11.76 -14.52 -5.97
CA MET A 79 -10.61 -15.09 -6.67
C MET A 79 -10.67 -16.60 -6.47
N THR A 80 -11.01 -17.35 -7.52
CA THR A 80 -11.03 -18.81 -7.50
C THR A 80 -9.61 -19.34 -7.72
N GLU A 81 -9.26 -20.45 -7.08
CA GLU A 81 -7.97 -21.13 -7.19
C GLU A 81 -7.60 -21.57 -8.62
N SER A 82 -8.52 -21.47 -9.58
CA SER A 82 -8.34 -21.77 -11.00
C SER A 82 -7.77 -20.63 -11.85
N ASP A 83 -7.41 -19.48 -11.24
CA ASP A 83 -6.58 -18.48 -11.93
C ASP A 83 -5.18 -19.05 -12.18
N PRO A 84 -4.57 -18.86 -13.37
CA PRO A 84 -3.24 -19.39 -13.70
C PRO A 84 -2.10 -18.92 -12.76
N ALA A 85 -2.38 -17.97 -11.87
CA ALA A 85 -1.49 -17.54 -10.78
C ALA A 85 -1.27 -18.61 -9.69
N ASN A 86 -2.01 -19.72 -9.66
CA ASN A 86 -1.78 -20.83 -8.72
C ASN A 86 -0.72 -21.85 -9.19
N LEU A 87 -0.10 -21.66 -10.36
CA LEU A 87 0.96 -22.56 -10.86
C LEU A 87 2.34 -22.36 -10.20
N TYR A 88 2.48 -21.42 -9.25
CA TYR A 88 3.75 -21.14 -8.58
C TYR A 88 3.73 -21.35 -7.05
N SER A 89 2.68 -21.93 -6.47
CA SER A 89 2.66 -22.26 -5.03
C SER A 89 3.22 -23.63 -4.67
N GLU A 90 3.83 -24.36 -5.61
CA GLU A 90 4.54 -25.61 -5.33
C GLU A 90 5.94 -25.62 -5.94
N ARG A 91 6.89 -24.90 -5.32
CA ARG A 91 8.31 -25.27 -5.28
C ARG A 91 8.96 -24.83 -3.97
#